data_AF-A0A2H9RB94-F1
#
_entry.id   AF-A0A2H9RB94-F1
#
_cell.length_a   1.000
_cell.length_b   1.000
_cell.length_c   1.000
_cell.angle_alpha   90.00
_cell.angle_beta   90.00
_cell.angle_gamma   90.00
#
_symmetry.space_group_name_H-M   'P 1'
#
loop_
_entity.id
_entity.type
_entity.pdbx_description
1 polymer ?
#
loop_
_entity_poly.entity_id
_entity_poly.type
_entity_poly.pdbx_seq_one_letter_code
_entity_poly.pdbx_strand_id
1 'polypeptide(L)'
;MKERRKNLLKFAQKIGCDTLIAFEPENLFYMTGFWGEAIGMLEKEGKTTIIAPELEVGRVKEESENCDIITAERGMGLISSLTNKIKKNTVCT
;
A
#
# COMPACT_ATOMS: atom_id res chain seq x y z
N MET A 1 10.73 9.15 -3.60
CA MET A 1 10.21 7.87 -3.06
C MET A 1 10.78 6.57 -3.64
N LYS A 2 11.20 6.50 -4.91
CA LYS A 2 11.63 5.26 -5.60
C LYS A 2 12.69 4.41 -4.88
N GLU A 3 13.73 5.03 -4.31
CA GLU A 3 14.84 4.30 -3.66
C GLU A 3 14.44 3.68 -2.32
N ARG A 4 13.58 4.36 -1.54
CA ARG A 4 13.02 3.82 -0.29
C ARG A 4 12.22 2.54 -0.55
N ARG A 5 11.31 2.58 -1.54
CA ARG A 5 10.50 1.42 -1.96
C ARG A 5 11.37 0.26 -2.44
N LYS A 6 12.42 0.54 -3.22
CA LYS A 6 13.39 -0.47 -3.67
C LYS A 6 14.07 -1.16 -2.48
N ASN A 7 14.48 -0.40 -1.46
CA ASN A 7 15.10 -0.96 -0.26
C ASN A 7 14.11 -1.80 0.56
N LEU A 8 12.87 -1.34 0.74
CA LEU A 8 11.82 -2.12 1.42
C LEU A 8 11.57 -3.46 0.71
N LEU A 9 11.39 -3.45 -0.61
CA LEU A 9 11.21 -4.67 -1.40
C LEU A 9 12.41 -5.62 -1.29
N LYS A 10 13.63 -5.09 -1.27
CA LYS A 10 14.84 -5.90 -1.08
C LYS A 10 14.81 -6.64 0.26
N PHE A 11 14.31 -6.03 1.33
CA PHE A 11 14.21 -6.69 2.64
C PHE A 11 13.04 -7.66 2.71
N ALA A 12 11.88 -7.32 2.14
CA ALA A 12 10.75 -8.26 2.02
C ALA A 12 11.16 -9.54 1.26
N GLN A 13 11.90 -9.40 0.16
CA GLN A 13 12.38 -10.53 -0.64
C GLN A 13 13.37 -11.41 0.12
N LYS A 14 14.19 -10.84 1.01
CA LYS A 14 15.12 -11.62 1.85
C LYS A 14 14.41 -12.57 2.81
N ILE A 15 13.17 -12.27 3.19
CA ILE A 15 12.34 -13.13 4.05
C ILE A 15 11.34 -13.96 3.24
N GLY A 16 11.47 -14.00 1.92
CA GLY A 16 10.61 -14.79 1.02
C GLY A 16 9.28 -14.12 0.65
N CYS A 17 9.07 -12.86 1.04
CA CYS A 17 7.86 -12.11 0.71
C CYS A 17 8.06 -11.28 -0.55
N ASP A 18 6.99 -11.16 -1.34
CA ASP A 18 6.99 -10.39 -2.58
C ASP A 18 6.10 -9.16 -2.57
N THR A 19 5.35 -8.98 -1.48
CA THR A 19 4.44 -7.86 -1.27
C THR A 19 4.53 -7.42 0.18
N LEU A 20 4.68 -6.11 0.39
CA LEU A 20 4.71 -5.47 1.72
C LEU A 20 3.43 -4.65 1.91
N ILE A 21 2.74 -4.84 3.03
CA ILE A 21 1.52 -4.11 3.37
C ILE A 21 1.78 -3.19 4.56
N ALA A 22 1.38 -1.92 4.42
CA ALA A 22 1.39 -0.94 5.50
C ALA A 22 -0.05 -0.66 5.95
N PHE A 23 -0.32 -0.87 7.24
CA PHE A 23 -1.60 -0.56 7.87
C PHE A 23 -1.52 0.71 8.73
N GLU A 24 -0.35 0.99 9.31
CA GLU A 24 -0.12 2.16 10.14
C GLU A 24 0.13 3.41 9.28
N PRO A 25 -0.44 4.58 9.64
CA PRO A 25 -0.26 5.83 8.89
C PRO A 25 1.21 6.23 8.67
N GLU A 26 2.09 5.94 9.61
CA GLU A 26 3.53 6.24 9.53
C GLU A 26 4.21 5.43 8.43
N ASN A 27 3.91 4.12 8.36
CA ASN A 27 4.44 3.20 7.36
C ASN A 27 3.85 3.53 5.98
N LEU A 28 2.55 3.83 5.93
CA LEU A 28 1.86 4.29 4.73
C LEU A 28 2.49 5.57 4.20
N PHE A 29 2.71 6.58 5.06
CA PHE A 29 3.35 7.84 4.69
C PHE A 29 4.79 7.61 4.21
N TYR A 30 5.57 6.81 4.93
CA TYR A 30 6.94 6.47 4.53
C TYR A 30 7.00 5.80 3.14
N MET A 31 5.98 5.00 2.81
CA MET A 31 5.88 4.30 1.52
C MET A 31 5.23 5.12 0.41
N THR A 32 4.36 6.08 0.72
CA THR A 32 3.49 6.69 -0.30
C THR A 32 3.49 8.21 -0.33
N GLY A 33 3.89 8.88 0.75
CA GLY A 33 3.73 10.33 0.92
C GLY A 33 2.36 10.75 1.45
N PHE A 34 1.38 9.84 1.51
CA PHE A 34 0.04 10.12 2.03
C PHE A 34 -0.07 9.74 3.51
N TRP A 35 -0.64 10.65 4.31
CA TRP A 35 -0.94 10.42 5.74
C TRP A 35 -2.46 10.42 5.96
N GLY A 36 -3.02 9.26 6.28
CA GLY A 36 -4.46 9.12 6.50
C GLY A 36 -4.88 7.67 6.69
N GLU A 37 -6.20 7.45 6.68
CA GLU A 37 -6.78 6.10 6.82
C GLU A 37 -6.81 5.40 5.45
N ALA A 38 -5.81 4.59 5.18
CA ALA A 38 -5.75 3.72 4.00
C ALA A 38 -4.80 2.54 4.22
N ILE A 39 -4.81 1.58 3.31
CA ILE A 39 -3.86 0.47 3.28
C ILE A 39 -2.87 0.70 2.14
N GLY A 40 -1.58 0.71 2.46
CA GLY A 40 -0.50 0.79 1.47
C GLY A 40 -0.05 -0.59 1.06
N MET A 41 0.16 -0.82 -0.23
CA MET A 41 0.66 -2.08 -0.76
C MET A 41 1.83 -1.80 -1.70
N LEU A 42 2.98 -2.41 -1.41
CA LEU A 42 4.17 -2.35 -2.24
C LEU A 42 4.43 -3.74 -2.84
N GLU A 43 4.12 -3.89 -4.12
CA GLU A 43 4.23 -5.12 -4.88
C GLU A 43 5.59 -5.22 -5.58
N LYS A 44 5.84 -6.36 -6.27
CA LYS A 44 7.00 -6.56 -7.14
C LYS A 44 7.20 -5.37 -8.09
N GLU A 45 8.46 -5.17 -8.48
CA GLU A 45 8.87 -4.11 -9.42
C GLU A 45 8.63 -2.66 -8.91
N GLY A 46 8.25 -2.49 -7.64
CA GLY A 46 8.03 -1.18 -7.04
C GLY A 46 6.64 -0.60 -7.29
N LYS A 47 5.73 -1.40 -7.87
CA LYS A 47 4.33 -1.02 -8.02
C LYS A 47 3.74 -0.77 -6.64
N THR A 48 3.16 0.41 -6.45
CA THR A 48 2.60 0.86 -5.18
C THR A 48 1.12 1.15 -5.36
N THR A 49 0.28 0.60 -4.50
CA THR A 49 -1.17 0.79 -4.54
C THR A 49 -1.64 1.24 -3.16
N ILE A 50 -2.59 2.17 -3.13
CA ILE A 50 -3.30 2.60 -1.92
C ILE A 50 -4.75 2.13 -2.04
N ILE A 51 -5.22 1.40 -1.04
CA ILE A 51 -6.64 1.07 -0.88
C ILE A 51 -7.21 2.06 0.13
N ALA A 52 -8.09 2.95 -0.31
CA ALA A 52 -8.60 4.05 0.51
C ALA A 52 -10.14 4.13 0.46
N PRO A 53 -10.78 4.68 1.51
CA PRO A 53 -12.20 5.03 1.47
C PRO A 53 -12.44 6.19 0.50
N GLU A 54 -13.64 6.26 -0.09
CA GLU A 54 -14.02 7.32 -1.06
C GLU A 54 -13.69 8.74 -0.55
N LEU A 55 -13.90 8.99 0.75
CA LEU A 55 -13.62 10.27 1.41
C LEU A 55 -12.14 10.69 1.36
N GLU A 56 -11.22 9.74 1.26
CA GLU A 56 -9.76 9.98 1.23
C GLU A 56 -9.21 10.02 -0.20
N VAL A 57 -9.95 9.53 -1.21
CA VAL A 57 -9.45 9.39 -2.59
C VAL A 57 -8.95 10.73 -3.18
N GLY A 58 -9.62 11.83 -2.87
CA GLY A 58 -9.19 13.17 -3.30
C GLY A 58 -7.80 13.50 -2.76
N ARG A 59 -7.61 13.33 -1.46
CA ARG A 59 -6.33 13.56 -0.77
C ARG A 59 -5.24 12.61 -1.24
N VAL A 60 -5.56 11.34 -1.46
CA VAL A 60 -4.60 10.36 -2.00
C VAL A 60 -4.07 10.81 -3.36
N LYS A 61 -4.93 11.35 -4.24
CA LYS A 61 -4.50 11.86 -5.55
C LYS A 61 -3.59 13.08 -5.45
N GLU A 62 -3.80 13.94 -4.46
CA GLU A 62 -3.04 15.18 -4.26
C GLU A 62 -1.72 14.95 -3.52
N GLU A 63 -1.72 14.09 -2.51
CA GLU A 63 -0.62 13.93 -1.55
C GLU A 63 0.32 12.74 -1.87
N SER A 64 -0.17 11.69 -2.58
CA SER A 64 0.64 10.48 -2.81
C SER A 64 1.56 10.58 -4.03
N GLU A 65 2.75 9.97 -3.93
CA GLU A 65 3.72 9.93 -5.03
C GLU A 65 3.61 8.62 -5.81
N ASN A 66 3.13 8.69 -7.07
CA ASN A 66 3.15 7.58 -8.03
C ASN A 66 2.57 6.27 -7.44
N CYS A 67 1.29 6.33 -7.05
CA CYS A 67 0.53 5.22 -6.50
C CYS A 67 -0.74 4.96 -7.31
N ASP A 68 -1.06 3.70 -7.55
CA ASP A 68 -2.38 3.30 -8.01
C ASP A 68 -3.39 3.44 -6.85
N ILE A 69 -4.65 3.73 -7.15
CA ILE A 69 -5.70 3.91 -6.14
C ILE A 69 -6.79 2.87 -6.37
N ILE A 70 -7.16 2.16 -5.30
CA ILE A 70 -8.34 1.31 -5.24
C ILE A 70 -9.28 1.92 -4.21
N THR A 71 -10.46 2.33 -4.65
CA THR A 71 -11.49 2.80 -3.72
C THR A 71 -12.22 1.61 -3.10
N ALA A 72 -12.49 1.66 -1.80
CA ALA A 72 -13.26 0.65 -1.09
C ALA A 72 -14.10 1.27 0.03
N GLU A 73 -15.03 0.51 0.60
CA GLU A 73 -15.77 0.95 1.78
C GLU A 73 -14.85 1.05 3.00
N ARG A 74 -15.09 2.04 3.86
CA ARG A 74 -14.35 2.23 5.12
C ARG A 74 -14.47 0.99 6.02
N GLY A 75 -13.45 0.72 6.83
CA GLY A 75 -13.45 -0.42 7.75
C GLY A 75 -13.28 -1.76 7.02
N MET A 76 -14.26 -2.68 7.16
CA MET A 76 -14.16 -4.04 6.61
C MET A 76 -13.99 -4.09 5.09
N GLY A 77 -14.48 -3.07 4.37
CA GLY A 77 -14.30 -2.96 2.92
C GLY A 77 -12.83 -2.87 2.49
N LEU A 78 -12.00 -2.15 3.27
CA LEU A 78 -10.55 -2.05 3.02
C LEU A 78 -9.87 -3.43 3.11
N ILE A 79 -10.21 -4.20 4.14
CA ILE A 79 -9.65 -5.54 4.37
C ILE A 79 -10.16 -6.54 3.32
N SER A 80 -11.43 -6.49 2.97
CA SER A 80 -12.00 -7.32 1.89
C SER A 80 -11.33 -7.03 0.54
N SER A 81 -11.12 -5.75 0.22
CA SER A 81 -10.41 -5.33 -1.00
C SER A 81 -8.97 -5.82 -1.00
N LEU A 82 -8.24 -5.67 0.12
CA LEU A 82 -6.88 -6.17 0.29
C LEU A 82 -6.80 -7.69 0.09
N THR A 83 -7.57 -8.45 0.86
CA THR A 83 -7.53 -9.93 0.83
C THR A 83 -7.86 -10.49 -0.55
N ASN A 84 -8.77 -9.84 -1.29
CA ASN A 84 -9.04 -10.19 -2.68
C ASN A 84 -7.86 -9.91 -3.62
N LYS A 85 -7.13 -8.82 -3.39
CA LYS A 85 -5.98 -8.41 -4.20
C LYS A 85 -4.76 -9.31 -3.99
N ILE A 86 -4.49 -9.75 -2.75
CA ILE A 86 -3.25 -10.45 -2.38
C ILE A 86 -3.31 -11.99 -2.45
N LYS A 87 -4.39 -12.59 -2.97
CA LYS A 87 -4.61 -14.06 -2.95
C LYS A 87 -3.47 -14.90 -3.52
N LYS A 88 -2.65 -14.34 -4.40
CA LYS A 88 -1.54 -15.04 -5.08
C LYS A 88 -0.16 -14.54 -4.65
N ASN A 89 -0.11 -13.66 -3.64
CA ASN A 89 1.09 -12.98 -3.19
C ASN A 89 1.62 -13.65 -1.92
N THR A 90 2.93 -13.55 -1.70
CA THR A 90 3.55 -13.92 -0.43
C THR A 90 3.79 -12.64 0.35
N VAL A 91 3.00 -12.42 1.39
CA VAL A 91 2.83 -11.09 1.99
C VAL A 91 3.57 -10.98 3.31
N CYS A 92 4.15 -9.81 3.56
CA CYS A 92 4.63 -9.35 4.87
C CYS A 92 4.05 -7.98 5.19
N THR A 93 4.19 -7.59 6.45
CA THR A 93 3.79 -6.28 6.99
C THR A 93 5.00 -5.63 7.64
#